data_AF-A0A7L3PW00-F1
#
_entry.id   AF-A0A7L3PW00-F1
#
_cell.length_a   1.000
_cell.length_b   1.000
_cell.length_c   1.000
_cell.angle_alpha   90.00
_cell.angle_beta   90.00
_cell.angle_gamma   90.00
#
_symmetry.space_group_name_H-M   'P 1'
#
loop_
_entity.id
_entity.type
_entity.pdbx_description
1 polymer ?
#
loop_
_entity_poly.entity_id
_entity_poly.type
_entity_poly.pdbx_seq_one_letter_code
_entity_poly.pdbx_strand_id
1 'polypeptide(L)'
;RRRVREASQQLTEIINSEPSAESLEPGGDLDVAAEEESASHCLWVDKFAPRRYMELLSDDYTNRCLLKWLKLWDTVVFGKDKAVKKGKPSSAAHPPFSHAKEHPNKWKTKVQLTEEILEAELDQHKRPKYKVALLCGPPGLGKTTLAHVIARHAGYNAVEMNASDDRSPEVFKTRLEAATQMKSVLGANEKPNCLIIDEIDGAPAASINVLLNIINRKDVVGEAVSGGGRRQRREGGLLLRPIICICNDQ
;
A
#
# COMPACT_ATOMS: atom_id res chain seq x y z
N ARG A 1 -39.14 24.53 -3.46
CA ARG A 1 -38.48 24.98 -4.72
C ARG A 1 -38.06 26.44 -4.68
N ARG A 2 -38.91 27.39 -4.26
CA ARG A 2 -38.54 28.83 -4.15
C ARG A 2 -37.45 29.10 -3.09
N ARG A 3 -37.63 28.57 -1.87
CA ARG A 3 -36.64 28.66 -0.77
C ARG A 3 -35.26 28.07 -1.10
N VAL A 4 -35.21 27.01 -1.92
CA VAL A 4 -33.95 26.37 -2.34
C VAL A 4 -33.20 27.25 -3.35
N ARG A 5 -33.93 27.96 -4.22
CA ARG A 5 -33.32 28.93 -5.15
C ARG A 5 -32.84 30.19 -4.45
N GLU A 6 -33.61 30.69 -3.47
CA GLU A 6 -33.22 31.83 -2.65
C GLU A 6 -31.96 31.52 -1.82
N ALA A 7 -31.88 30.33 -1.20
CA ALA A 7 -30.69 29.89 -0.48
C ALA A 7 -29.47 29.74 -1.42
N SER A 8 -29.67 29.25 -2.64
CA SER A 8 -28.61 29.13 -3.64
C SER A 8 -28.10 30.49 -4.14
N GLN A 9 -28.99 31.48 -4.29
CA GLN A 9 -28.61 32.84 -4.68
C GLN A 9 -27.85 33.56 -3.56
N GLN A 10 -28.31 33.42 -2.31
CA GLN A 10 -27.61 33.98 -1.15
C GLN A 10 -26.20 33.38 -0.98
N LEU A 11 -26.04 32.06 -1.18
CA LEU A 11 -24.73 31.43 -1.16
C LEU A 11 -23.81 31.94 -2.28
N THR A 12 -24.38 32.24 -3.46
CA THR A 12 -23.61 32.75 -4.60
C THR A 12 -23.16 34.20 -4.38
N GLU A 13 -23.98 35.03 -3.72
CA GLU A 13 -23.59 36.39 -3.33
C GLU A 13 -22.51 36.38 -2.25
N ILE A 14 -22.60 35.49 -1.27
CA ILE A 14 -21.59 35.34 -0.19
C ILE A 14 -20.25 34.86 -0.76
N ILE A 15 -20.26 34.00 -1.78
CA ILE A 15 -19.03 33.51 -2.43
C ILE A 15 -18.39 34.59 -3.31
N ASN A 16 -19.19 35.46 -3.93
CA ASN A 16 -18.69 36.51 -4.81
C ASN A 16 -18.32 37.82 -4.10
N SER A 17 -18.63 37.96 -2.81
CA SER A 17 -18.10 39.05 -1.99
C SER A 17 -16.70 38.70 -1.51
N GLU A 18 -15.67 38.98 -2.31
CA GLU A 18 -14.29 39.03 -1.81
C GLU A 18 -14.14 40.16 -0.76
N PRO A 19 -13.33 39.98 0.29
CA PRO A 19 -13.04 41.06 1.21
C PRO A 19 -12.14 42.08 0.51
N SER A 20 -12.62 43.31 0.41
CA SER A 20 -11.78 44.45 0.05
C SER A 20 -10.72 44.62 1.13
N ALA A 21 -9.45 44.56 0.73
CA ALA A 21 -8.31 44.82 1.59
C ALA A 21 -8.34 46.28 2.07
N GLU A 22 -8.93 46.53 3.24
CA GLU A 22 -8.71 47.75 4.01
C GLU A 22 -7.67 47.49 5.10
N SER A 23 -6.63 48.32 5.08
CA SER A 23 -5.45 48.24 5.92
C SER A 23 -5.73 48.80 7.32
N LEU A 24 -5.56 48.01 8.39
CA LEU A 24 -5.51 48.50 9.77
C LEU A 24 -4.55 47.66 10.65
N GLU A 25 -3.44 48.31 11.00
CA GLU A 25 -2.51 48.23 12.16
C GLU A 25 -2.42 46.97 13.07
N PRO A 26 -1.20 46.62 13.57
CA PRO A 26 -0.96 45.42 14.38
C PRO A 26 -1.23 45.65 15.88
N GLY A 27 -2.21 44.93 16.43
CA GLY A 27 -2.48 44.83 17.86
C GLY A 27 -2.68 43.36 18.25
N GLY A 28 -1.98 42.91 19.30
CA GLY A 28 -1.71 41.50 19.58
C GLY A 28 -2.92 40.61 19.85
N ASP A 29 -2.85 39.40 19.31
CA ASP A 29 -3.12 38.12 19.98
C ASP A 29 -2.74 36.98 19.02
N LEU A 30 -1.44 36.68 18.97
CA LEU A 30 -0.86 35.58 18.22
C LEU A 30 -0.98 34.30 19.06
N ASP A 31 -2.05 33.53 18.89
CA ASP A 31 -2.02 32.06 19.07
C ASP A 31 -3.34 31.34 18.75
N VAL A 32 -4.43 32.03 18.36
CA VAL A 32 -5.70 31.37 18.00
C VAL A 32 -6.05 31.48 16.50
N ALA A 33 -5.56 32.52 15.80
CA ALA A 33 -5.89 32.74 14.38
C ALA A 33 -5.16 31.80 13.39
N ALA A 34 -4.03 31.21 13.78
CA ALA A 34 -3.21 30.40 12.88
C ALA A 34 -3.84 29.04 12.52
N GLU A 35 -4.71 28.49 13.38
CA GLU A 35 -5.40 27.23 13.08
C GLU A 35 -6.56 27.42 12.08
N GLU A 36 -7.27 28.55 12.14
CA GLU A 36 -8.44 28.83 11.27
C GLU A 36 -8.04 29.23 9.83
N GLU A 37 -6.95 29.96 9.63
CA GLU A 37 -6.44 30.28 8.28
C GLU A 37 -5.94 29.02 7.54
N SER A 38 -5.35 28.06 8.26
CA SER A 38 -4.85 26.81 7.66
C SER A 38 -5.97 25.90 7.13
N ALA A 39 -7.15 25.93 7.78
CA ALA A 39 -8.32 25.16 7.37
C ALA A 39 -9.01 25.74 6.13
N SER A 40 -8.77 27.02 5.82
CA SER A 40 -9.41 27.77 4.75
C SER A 40 -8.79 27.49 3.36
N HIS A 41 -7.57 26.95 3.31
CA HIS A 41 -6.85 26.61 2.08
C HIS A 41 -6.75 25.10 1.78
N CYS A 42 -7.47 24.24 2.51
CA CYS A 42 -7.45 22.79 2.29
C CYS A 42 -8.48 22.38 1.23
N LEU A 43 -8.03 21.63 0.20
CA LEU A 43 -8.94 21.10 -0.81
C LEU A 43 -9.93 20.13 -0.15
N TRP A 44 -11.16 20.09 -0.62
CA TRP A 44 -12.15 19.12 -0.10
C TRP A 44 -11.68 17.67 -0.25
N VAL A 45 -10.92 17.39 -1.30
CA VAL A 45 -10.32 16.06 -1.53
C VAL A 45 -9.37 15.65 -0.40
N ASP A 46 -8.65 16.61 0.21
CA ASP A 46 -7.74 16.35 1.32
C ASP A 46 -8.50 16.32 2.66
N LYS A 47 -9.45 17.25 2.83
CA LYS A 47 -10.27 17.37 4.04
C LYS A 47 -11.11 16.12 4.29
N PHE A 48 -11.67 15.55 3.24
CA PHE A 48 -12.53 14.36 3.28
C PHE A 48 -11.81 13.09 2.82
N ALA A 49 -10.49 13.13 2.65
CA ALA A 49 -9.71 11.94 2.33
C ALA A 49 -9.90 10.85 3.41
N PRO A 50 -10.27 9.62 3.03
CA PRO A 50 -10.35 8.50 3.95
C PRO A 50 -9.03 8.30 4.73
N ARG A 51 -9.13 8.22 6.05
CA ARG A 51 -7.99 7.98 6.96
C ARG A 51 -8.06 6.59 7.61
N ARG A 52 -9.24 5.99 7.64
CA ARG A 52 -9.52 4.70 8.30
C ARG A 52 -10.14 3.70 7.34
N TYR A 53 -9.95 2.42 7.63
CA TYR A 53 -10.50 1.32 6.84
C TYR A 53 -12.01 1.46 6.58
N MET A 54 -12.78 1.84 7.61
CA MET A 54 -14.24 1.97 7.52
C MET A 54 -14.72 3.19 6.70
N GLU A 55 -13.81 4.09 6.34
CA GLU A 55 -14.11 5.28 5.51
C GLU A 55 -13.86 5.02 4.02
N LEU A 56 -13.30 3.86 3.67
CA LEU A 56 -13.04 3.49 2.28
C LEU A 56 -14.35 3.20 1.56
N LEU A 57 -14.53 3.84 0.41
CA LEU A 57 -15.68 3.63 -0.49
C LEU A 57 -15.36 2.70 -1.67
N SER A 58 -14.16 2.13 -1.69
CA SER A 58 -13.76 1.09 -2.64
C SER A 58 -14.42 -0.25 -2.32
N ASP A 59 -14.51 -1.13 -3.32
CA ASP A 59 -15.10 -2.46 -3.19
C ASP A 59 -14.52 -3.26 -2.01
N ASP A 60 -15.41 -3.76 -1.14
CA ASP A 60 -15.06 -4.49 0.08
C ASP A 60 -14.23 -5.75 -0.19
N TYR A 61 -14.46 -6.42 -1.32
CA TYR A 61 -13.66 -7.59 -1.68
C TYR A 61 -12.19 -7.17 -1.94
N THR A 62 -11.97 -6.11 -2.71
CA THR A 62 -10.64 -5.55 -2.99
C THR A 62 -9.92 -5.10 -1.71
N ASN A 63 -10.63 -4.39 -0.82
CA ASN A 63 -10.09 -3.94 0.47
C ASN A 63 -9.61 -5.13 1.32
N ARG A 64 -10.45 -6.18 1.41
CA ARG A 64 -10.14 -7.42 2.14
C ARG A 64 -9.00 -8.21 1.50
N CYS A 65 -8.94 -8.28 0.17
CA CYS A 65 -7.86 -8.97 -0.54
C CYS A 65 -6.50 -8.32 -0.28
N LEU A 66 -6.41 -7.00 -0.39
CA LEU A 66 -5.17 -6.26 -0.12
C LEU A 66 -4.75 -6.41 1.35
N LEU A 67 -5.71 -6.29 2.28
CA LEU A 67 -5.44 -6.50 3.70
C LEU A 67 -4.97 -7.94 3.99
N LYS A 68 -5.64 -8.95 3.44
CA LYS A 68 -5.27 -10.37 3.58
C LYS A 68 -3.86 -10.60 3.04
N TRP A 69 -3.52 -10.02 1.88
CA TRP A 69 -2.17 -10.10 1.30
C TRP A 69 -1.12 -9.48 2.22
N LEU A 70 -1.35 -8.28 2.76
CA LEU A 70 -0.45 -7.64 3.73
C LEU A 70 -0.27 -8.48 4.99
N LYS A 71 -1.33 -9.17 5.45
CA LYS A 71 -1.26 -10.08 6.59
C LYS A 71 -0.46 -11.35 6.34
N LEU A 72 -0.26 -11.76 5.09
CA LEU A 72 0.65 -12.87 4.78
C LEU A 72 2.12 -12.51 5.07
N TRP A 73 2.45 -11.22 5.14
CA TRP A 73 3.77 -10.73 5.55
C TRP A 73 3.98 -10.67 7.07
N ASP A 74 2.94 -10.86 7.90
CA ASP A 74 3.04 -10.58 9.33
C ASP A 74 4.16 -11.38 10.04
N THR A 75 4.37 -12.64 9.62
CA THR A 75 5.40 -13.51 10.20
C THR A 75 6.81 -13.00 9.96
N VAL A 76 7.12 -12.57 8.73
CA VAL A 76 8.47 -12.11 8.37
C VAL A 76 8.72 -10.67 8.81
N VAL A 77 7.68 -9.82 8.83
CA VAL A 77 7.80 -8.39 9.13
C VAL A 77 7.74 -8.12 10.63
N PHE A 78 6.77 -8.72 11.33
CA PHE A 78 6.50 -8.47 12.75
C PHE A 78 6.91 -9.62 13.67
N GLY A 79 7.41 -10.74 13.13
CA GLY A 79 7.77 -11.91 13.94
C GLY A 79 6.57 -12.61 14.58
N LYS A 80 5.35 -12.34 14.11
CA LYS A 80 4.14 -12.99 14.63
C LYS A 80 4.05 -14.39 14.04
N ASP A 81 4.23 -15.42 14.85
CA ASP A 81 3.91 -16.77 14.39
C ASP A 81 2.42 -16.84 14.06
N LYS A 82 2.08 -17.31 12.86
CA LYS A 82 0.69 -17.61 12.51
C LYS A 82 0.20 -18.59 13.56
N ALA A 83 -0.84 -18.22 14.31
CA ALA A 83 -1.56 -19.16 15.15
C ALA A 83 -1.95 -20.34 14.24
N VAL A 84 -1.33 -21.50 14.48
CA VAL A 84 -1.66 -22.73 13.75
C VAL A 84 -3.16 -22.91 13.94
N LYS A 85 -3.94 -22.73 12.86
CA LYS A 85 -5.33 -23.18 12.87
C LYS A 85 -5.26 -24.67 13.15
N LYS A 86 -5.50 -25.08 14.40
CA LYS A 86 -5.71 -26.48 14.73
C LYS A 86 -6.74 -26.98 13.74
N GLY A 87 -6.33 -27.93 12.89
CA GLY A 87 -7.20 -28.52 11.89
C GLY A 87 -8.48 -28.93 12.58
N LYS A 88 -9.62 -28.45 12.07
CA LYS A 88 -10.92 -28.91 12.50
C LYS A 88 -10.90 -30.43 12.30
N PRO A 89 -11.14 -31.26 13.33
CA PRO A 89 -11.14 -32.71 13.14
C PRO A 89 -12.23 -33.04 12.12
N SER A 90 -11.80 -33.61 11.00
CA SER A 90 -12.64 -34.21 9.97
C SER A 90 -13.53 -35.25 10.65
N SER A 91 -14.84 -34.98 10.74
CA SER A 91 -15.80 -36.00 11.12
C SER A 91 -16.08 -36.88 9.90
N ALA A 92 -15.70 -38.15 10.04
CA ALA A 92 -16.34 -39.33 9.46
C ALA A 92 -16.52 -39.39 7.93
N ALA A 93 -15.62 -40.17 7.31
CA ALA A 93 -15.88 -41.22 6.33
C ALA A 93 -17.17 -41.18 5.48
N HIS A 94 -17.00 -40.85 4.20
CA HIS A 94 -17.77 -41.46 3.12
C HIS A 94 -16.80 -42.03 2.06
N PRO A 95 -17.05 -43.25 1.52
CA PRO A 95 -16.15 -43.92 0.59
C PRO A 95 -16.16 -43.25 -0.81
N PRO A 96 -15.12 -43.45 -1.64
CA PRO A 96 -14.99 -42.77 -2.91
C PRO A 96 -15.88 -43.45 -3.96
N PHE A 97 -16.85 -42.72 -4.48
CA PHE A 97 -17.46 -43.08 -5.77
C PHE A 97 -16.61 -42.48 -6.89
N SER A 98 -15.93 -43.36 -7.62
CA SER A 98 -15.34 -43.02 -8.91
C SER A 98 -16.44 -42.81 -9.93
N HIS A 99 -16.46 -41.66 -10.60
CA HIS A 99 -16.68 -41.61 -12.05
C HIS A 99 -15.97 -40.39 -12.64
N ALA A 100 -15.07 -40.71 -13.56
CA ALA A 100 -14.42 -39.91 -14.59
C ALA A 100 -15.13 -38.61 -15.01
N LYS A 101 -14.34 -37.54 -15.13
CA LYS A 101 -13.84 -37.05 -16.43
C LYS A 101 -12.96 -35.83 -16.19
N GLU A 102 -11.69 -35.94 -16.58
CA GLU A 102 -10.87 -34.77 -16.92
C GLU A 102 -11.62 -33.91 -17.94
N HIS A 103 -11.73 -32.63 -17.64
CA HIS A 103 -12.04 -31.60 -18.63
C HIS A 103 -11.00 -30.49 -18.45
N PRO A 104 -10.12 -30.27 -19.44
CA PRO A 104 -9.23 -29.12 -19.44
C PRO A 104 -10.07 -27.88 -19.78
N ASN A 105 -9.77 -26.76 -19.13
CA ASN A 105 -10.34 -25.42 -19.37
C ASN A 105 -11.61 -25.06 -18.55
N LYS A 106 -11.48 -25.02 -17.21
CA LYS A 106 -12.30 -24.12 -16.39
C LYS A 106 -11.64 -22.75 -16.36
N TRP A 107 -12.18 -21.78 -17.10
CA TRP A 107 -11.80 -20.38 -16.95
C TRP A 107 -12.19 -19.93 -15.53
N LYS A 108 -11.21 -19.73 -14.66
CA LYS A 108 -11.42 -19.28 -13.28
C LYS A 108 -11.79 -17.80 -13.30
N THR A 109 -12.73 -17.39 -12.44
CA THR A 109 -13.03 -15.96 -12.28
C THR A 109 -11.86 -15.24 -11.58
N LYS A 110 -11.74 -13.92 -11.79
CA LYS A 110 -10.71 -13.09 -11.13
C LYS A 110 -10.71 -13.25 -9.61
N VAL A 111 -11.90 -13.39 -9.02
CA VAL A 111 -12.11 -13.63 -7.58
C VAL A 111 -11.52 -14.99 -7.16
N GLN A 112 -11.85 -16.07 -7.87
CA GLN A 112 -11.33 -17.41 -7.56
C GLN A 112 -9.80 -17.48 -7.67
N LEU A 113 -9.24 -16.86 -8.73
CA LEU A 113 -7.79 -16.79 -8.91
C LEU A 113 -7.13 -16.03 -7.76
N THR A 114 -7.72 -14.90 -7.36
CA THR A 114 -7.18 -14.06 -6.27
C THR A 114 -7.24 -14.81 -4.94
N GLU A 115 -8.33 -15.53 -4.65
CA GLU A 115 -8.44 -16.35 -3.44
C GLU A 115 -7.39 -17.46 -3.38
N GLU A 116 -7.21 -18.19 -4.49
CA GLU A 116 -6.19 -19.23 -4.61
C GLU A 116 -4.78 -18.67 -4.41
N ILE A 117 -4.49 -17.49 -4.96
CA ILE A 117 -3.21 -16.78 -4.75
C ILE A 117 -3.00 -16.42 -3.27
N LEU A 118 -4.06 -15.97 -2.59
CA LEU A 118 -4.01 -15.58 -1.17
C LEU A 118 -4.00 -16.77 -0.21
N GLU A 119 -4.39 -17.95 -0.69
CA GLU A 119 -4.35 -19.22 0.04
C GLU A 119 -3.09 -20.03 -0.24
N ALA A 120 -2.36 -19.69 -1.31
CA ALA A 120 -1.10 -20.30 -1.65
C ALA A 120 -0.13 -20.27 -0.46
N GLU A 121 0.63 -21.35 -0.32
CA GLU A 121 1.61 -21.47 0.75
C GLU A 121 2.69 -20.38 0.65
N LEU A 122 3.22 -20.01 1.81
CA LEU A 122 4.34 -19.08 1.90
C LEU A 122 5.60 -19.71 1.30
N ASP A 123 6.52 -18.87 0.83
CA ASP A 123 7.83 -19.33 0.38
C ASP A 123 8.66 -19.90 1.55
N GLN A 124 9.84 -20.44 1.21
CA GLN A 124 10.80 -21.01 2.16
C GLN A 124 11.21 -20.02 3.28
N HIS A 125 11.05 -18.72 3.03
CA HIS A 125 11.37 -17.64 3.96
C HIS A 125 10.13 -17.09 4.69
N LYS A 126 9.00 -17.82 4.67
CA LYS A 126 7.71 -17.43 5.26
C LYS A 126 7.16 -16.10 4.69
N ARG A 127 7.45 -15.79 3.43
CA ARG A 127 6.92 -14.62 2.71
C ARG A 127 5.85 -15.06 1.72
N PRO A 128 4.98 -14.15 1.26
CA PRO A 128 4.04 -14.49 0.20
C PRO A 128 4.79 -14.82 -1.10
N LYS A 129 4.31 -15.84 -1.83
CA LYS A 129 4.82 -16.19 -3.16
C LYS A 129 4.85 -14.97 -4.10
N TYR A 130 3.78 -14.18 -4.06
CA TYR A 130 3.67 -12.91 -4.78
C TYR A 130 4.06 -11.76 -3.85
N LYS A 131 5.27 -11.23 -4.07
CA LYS A 131 5.87 -10.22 -3.18
C LYS A 131 5.39 -8.79 -3.46
N VAL A 132 4.63 -8.61 -4.54
CA VAL A 132 4.06 -7.32 -4.95
C VAL A 132 2.56 -7.48 -5.15
N ALA A 133 1.79 -6.52 -4.64
CA ALA A 133 0.39 -6.33 -5.00
C ALA A 133 0.28 -5.22 -6.05
N LEU A 134 -0.52 -5.42 -7.09
CA LEU A 134 -0.78 -4.40 -8.12
C LEU A 134 -2.24 -3.94 -8.04
N LEU A 135 -2.45 -2.66 -7.77
CA LEU A 135 -3.76 -2.01 -7.84
C LEU A 135 -3.89 -1.32 -9.19
N CYS A 136 -4.79 -1.83 -10.03
CA CYS A 136 -5.07 -1.29 -11.37
C CYS A 136 -6.53 -0.83 -11.45
N GLY A 137 -6.75 0.30 -12.11
CA GLY A 137 -8.07 0.79 -12.46
C GLY A 137 -8.04 2.25 -12.93
N PRO A 138 -9.20 2.80 -13.33
CA PRO A 138 -9.34 4.21 -13.71
C PRO A 138 -8.81 5.20 -12.66
N PRO A 139 -8.41 6.42 -13.08
CA PRO A 139 -8.07 7.49 -12.15
C PRO A 139 -9.27 7.88 -11.28
N GLY A 140 -9.02 8.40 -10.08
CA GLY A 140 -10.07 8.87 -9.17
C GLY A 140 -10.81 7.79 -8.37
N LEU A 141 -10.47 6.49 -8.52
CA LEU A 141 -11.04 5.40 -7.71
C LEU A 141 -10.41 5.24 -6.31
N GLY A 142 -9.53 6.17 -5.92
CA GLY A 142 -8.89 6.15 -4.61
C GLY A 142 -7.86 5.02 -4.42
N LYS A 143 -7.19 4.56 -5.48
CA LYS A 143 -6.17 3.48 -5.41
C LYS A 143 -5.03 3.84 -4.44
N THR A 144 -4.50 5.05 -4.56
CA THR A 144 -3.46 5.61 -3.67
C THR A 144 -3.96 5.68 -2.23
N THR A 145 -5.14 6.25 -2.03
CA THR A 145 -5.81 6.30 -0.72
C THR A 145 -5.98 4.91 -0.11
N LEU A 146 -6.46 3.93 -0.89
CA LEU A 146 -6.65 2.55 -0.46
C LEU A 146 -5.33 1.93 0.01
N ALA A 147 -4.26 2.05 -0.77
CA ALA A 147 -2.96 1.50 -0.41
C ALA A 147 -2.47 2.07 0.93
N HIS A 148 -2.55 3.39 1.11
CA HIS A 148 -2.15 4.06 2.36
C HIS A 148 -2.98 3.63 3.56
N VAL A 149 -4.31 3.67 3.42
CA VAL A 149 -5.22 3.34 4.52
C VAL A 149 -5.04 1.89 4.94
N ILE A 150 -4.95 0.96 4.00
CA ILE A 150 -4.78 -0.47 4.31
C ILE A 150 -3.40 -0.75 4.92
N ALA A 151 -2.33 -0.14 4.41
CA ALA A 151 -0.99 -0.30 4.97
C ALA A 151 -0.94 0.19 6.43
N ARG A 152 -1.45 1.40 6.70
CA ARG A 152 -1.54 1.97 8.06
C ARG A 152 -2.43 1.13 8.97
N HIS A 153 -3.57 0.67 8.46
CA HIS A 153 -4.49 -0.20 9.19
C HIS A 153 -3.85 -1.55 9.56
N ALA A 154 -3.02 -2.11 8.68
CA ALA A 154 -2.30 -3.36 8.91
C ALA A 154 -1.11 -3.22 9.90
N GLY A 155 -0.75 -1.99 10.28
CA GLY A 155 0.31 -1.69 11.25
C GLY A 155 1.64 -1.26 10.63
N TYR A 156 1.67 -0.96 9.33
CA TYR A 156 2.86 -0.50 8.63
C TYR A 156 3.00 1.02 8.64
N ASN A 157 4.23 1.49 8.44
CA ASN A 157 4.54 2.84 7.98
C ASN A 157 4.45 2.86 6.44
N ALA A 158 3.50 3.59 5.88
CA ALA A 158 3.35 3.69 4.43
C ALA A 158 4.40 4.69 3.89
N VAL A 159 5.31 4.19 3.06
CA VAL A 159 6.32 5.00 2.36
C VAL A 159 5.94 5.05 0.90
N GLU A 160 5.60 6.21 0.39
CA GLU A 160 5.18 6.41 -1.00
C GLU A 160 6.35 6.94 -1.84
N MET A 161 6.45 6.46 -3.07
CA MET A 161 7.22 7.10 -4.13
C MET A 161 6.42 7.07 -5.43
N ASN A 162 6.42 8.17 -6.18
CA ASN A 162 5.86 8.20 -7.53
C ASN A 162 6.93 7.73 -8.53
N ALA A 163 6.63 6.70 -9.31
CA ALA A 163 7.57 6.13 -10.27
C ALA A 163 7.69 6.93 -11.58
N SER A 164 6.66 7.73 -11.93
CA SER A 164 6.69 8.57 -13.13
C SER A 164 7.58 9.81 -12.96
N ASP A 165 7.76 10.27 -11.72
CA ASP A 165 8.62 11.40 -11.36
C ASP A 165 10.12 11.03 -11.35
N ASP A 166 10.45 9.81 -10.91
CA ASP A 166 11.83 9.34 -10.79
C ASP A 166 12.37 8.79 -12.13
N ARG A 167 12.79 9.69 -13.02
CA ARG A 167 13.31 9.34 -14.36
C ARG A 167 14.67 8.63 -14.37
N SER A 168 15.40 8.62 -13.26
CA SER A 168 16.69 7.93 -13.11
C SER A 168 16.52 6.58 -12.40
N PRO A 169 16.92 5.46 -13.04
CA PRO A 169 16.92 4.15 -12.40
C PRO A 169 17.76 4.08 -11.12
N GLU A 170 18.81 4.89 -11.03
CA GLU A 170 19.71 4.98 -9.88
C GLU A 170 19.00 5.60 -8.68
N VAL A 171 18.30 6.73 -8.88
CA VAL A 171 17.51 7.38 -7.84
C VAL A 171 16.38 6.46 -7.36
N PHE A 172 15.69 5.81 -8.31
CA PHE A 172 14.66 4.83 -8.02
C PHE A 172 15.21 3.67 -7.17
N LYS A 173 16.37 3.12 -7.55
CA LYS A 173 17.06 2.06 -6.79
C LYS A 173 17.37 2.50 -5.37
N THR A 174 17.95 3.69 -5.19
CA THR A 174 18.33 4.20 -3.87
C THR A 174 17.11 4.37 -2.96
N ARG A 175 16.01 4.94 -3.47
CA ARG A 175 14.76 5.09 -2.70
C ARG A 175 14.13 3.75 -2.35
N LEU A 176 14.10 2.83 -3.30
CA LEU A 176 13.59 1.46 -3.12
C LEU A 176 14.41 0.71 -2.05
N GLU A 177 15.74 0.77 -2.11
CA GLU A 177 16.62 0.13 -1.12
C GLU A 177 16.50 0.79 0.26
N ALA A 178 16.40 2.12 0.33
CA ALA A 178 16.14 2.83 1.58
C ALA A 178 14.82 2.39 2.22
N ALA A 179 13.72 2.40 1.46
CA ALA A 179 12.40 2.04 1.98
C ALA A 179 12.30 0.57 2.43
N THR A 180 13.00 -0.33 1.73
CA THR A 180 12.92 -1.78 2.00
C THR A 180 13.93 -2.28 3.03
N GLN A 181 15.09 -1.62 3.19
CA GLN A 181 16.14 -2.04 4.13
C GLN A 181 16.13 -1.28 5.46
N MET A 182 15.64 -0.04 5.48
CA MET A 182 15.62 0.75 6.72
C MET A 182 14.57 0.18 7.69
N LYS A 183 14.99 -0.05 8.93
CA LYS A 183 14.08 0.00 10.07
C LYS A 183 13.88 1.49 10.36
N SER A 184 12.65 1.93 10.60
CA SER A 184 12.40 3.32 11.06
C SER A 184 13.40 3.62 12.18
N VAL A 185 14.14 4.73 12.16
CA VAL A 185 15.28 4.94 13.08
C VAL A 185 14.95 5.89 14.24
N LEU A 186 13.70 6.35 14.34
CA LEU A 186 13.28 7.43 15.23
C LEU A 186 11.90 7.13 15.81
N GLY A 187 11.85 6.66 17.07
CA GLY A 187 10.64 6.70 17.90
C GLY A 187 10.35 5.40 18.69
N ALA A 188 9.68 5.53 19.83
CA ALA A 188 9.29 4.43 20.72
C ALA A 188 8.26 3.43 20.12
N ASN A 189 7.82 3.65 18.87
CA ASN A 189 6.80 2.87 18.15
C ASN A 189 7.22 2.68 16.66
N GLU A 190 8.38 2.08 16.41
CA GLU A 190 8.88 1.81 15.05
C GLU A 190 7.95 0.84 14.29
N LYS A 191 7.07 1.39 13.44
CA LYS A 191 6.30 0.59 12.49
C LYS A 191 7.20 0.22 11.30
N PRO A 192 7.17 -1.04 10.83
CA PRO A 192 7.90 -1.45 9.65
C PRO A 192 7.34 -0.81 8.38
N ASN A 193 8.20 -0.53 7.41
CA ASN A 193 7.79 0.10 6.16
C ASN A 193 6.96 -0.85 5.28
N CYS A 194 5.95 -0.30 4.62
CA CYS A 194 5.31 -0.83 3.43
C CYS A 194 5.55 0.18 2.33
N LEU A 195 6.20 -0.24 1.24
CA LEU A 195 6.49 0.63 0.12
C LEU A 195 5.27 0.68 -0.82
N ILE A 196 4.86 1.88 -1.20
CA ILE A 196 3.85 2.15 -2.21
C ILE A 196 4.56 2.82 -3.38
N ILE A 197 4.45 2.23 -4.56
CA ILE A 197 4.99 2.76 -5.80
C ILE A 197 3.81 3.21 -6.66
N ASP A 198 3.56 4.51 -6.70
CA ASP A 198 2.47 5.08 -7.48
C ASP A 198 2.88 5.28 -8.94
N GLU A 199 1.89 5.30 -9.84
CA GLU A 199 2.04 5.48 -11.30
C GLU A 199 3.16 4.63 -11.93
N ILE A 200 3.23 3.34 -11.55
CA ILE A 200 4.26 2.42 -12.04
C ILE A 200 4.22 2.21 -13.55
N ASP A 201 3.06 2.47 -14.17
CA ASP A 201 2.85 2.46 -15.61
C ASP A 201 3.62 3.57 -16.33
N GLY A 202 3.92 4.68 -15.67
CA GLY A 202 4.75 5.76 -16.20
C GLY A 202 6.26 5.56 -16.03
N ALA A 203 6.69 4.51 -15.32
CA ALA A 203 8.09 4.32 -14.96
C ALA A 203 8.95 3.85 -16.15
N PRO A 204 10.22 4.30 -16.26
CA PRO A 204 11.15 3.77 -17.24
C PRO A 204 11.34 2.25 -17.11
N ALA A 205 11.46 1.54 -18.23
CA ALA A 205 11.69 0.08 -18.23
C ALA A 205 12.91 -0.33 -17.40
N ALA A 206 13.96 0.50 -17.38
CA ALA A 206 15.13 0.28 -16.54
C ALA A 206 14.80 0.28 -15.03
N SER A 207 13.92 1.17 -14.56
CA SER A 207 13.44 1.20 -13.17
C SER A 207 12.60 -0.03 -12.84
N ILE A 208 11.74 -0.49 -13.76
CA ILE A 208 10.99 -1.74 -13.62
C ILE A 208 11.94 -2.94 -13.48
N ASN A 209 13.00 -2.99 -14.29
CA ASN A 209 14.01 -4.05 -14.20
C ASN A 209 14.75 -4.04 -12.85
N VAL A 210 15.04 -2.85 -12.29
CA VAL A 210 15.61 -2.72 -10.94
C VAL A 210 14.67 -3.33 -9.89
N LEU A 211 13.37 -3.02 -9.95
CA LEU A 211 12.36 -3.57 -9.04
C LEU A 211 12.31 -5.11 -9.15
N LEU A 212 12.21 -5.64 -10.37
CA LEU A 212 12.18 -7.08 -10.62
C LEU A 212 13.44 -7.79 -10.11
N ASN A 213 14.61 -7.19 -10.29
CA ASN A 213 15.86 -7.71 -9.76
C ASN A 213 15.80 -7.83 -8.23
N ILE A 214 15.30 -6.81 -7.52
CA ILE A 214 15.18 -6.83 -6.05
C ILE A 214 14.16 -7.88 -5.58
N ILE A 215 13.03 -8.01 -6.28
CA ILE A 215 12.00 -9.02 -5.97
C ILE A 215 12.55 -10.44 -6.15
N ASN A 216 13.33 -10.66 -7.20
CA ASN A 216 13.85 -11.98 -7.58
C ASN A 216 15.21 -12.32 -6.95
N ARG A 217 15.81 -11.41 -6.17
CA ARG A 217 17.03 -11.70 -5.39
C ARG A 217 16.79 -12.97 -4.56
N LYS A 218 17.59 -14.00 -4.84
CA LYS A 218 17.66 -15.23 -4.05
C LYS A 218 18.52 -14.96 -2.83
N ASP A 219 18.24 -15.69 -1.76
CA ASP A 219 19.12 -15.71 -0.60
C ASP A 219 20.42 -16.37 -1.07
N VAL A 220 21.51 -15.60 -1.13
CA VAL A 220 22.83 -16.20 -1.28
C VAL A 220 23.20 -16.67 0.12
N VAL A 221 22.65 -17.82 0.52
CA VAL A 221 23.09 -18.51 1.72
C VAL A 221 24.59 -18.72 1.55
N GLY A 222 25.37 -17.97 2.33
CA GLY A 222 26.80 -18.11 2.32
C GLY A 222 27.16 -19.52 2.76
N GLU A 223 27.76 -20.30 1.85
CA GLU A 223 28.82 -21.20 2.27
C GLU A 223 29.88 -20.33 2.94
N ALA A 224 29.78 -20.22 4.26
CA ALA A 224 30.85 -19.71 5.09
C ALA A 224 31.97 -20.75 5.08
N VAL A 225 32.81 -20.71 4.04
CA VAL A 225 34.15 -21.27 4.14
C VAL A 225 34.86 -20.46 5.21
N SER A 226 35.17 -21.12 6.32
CA SER A 226 35.96 -20.58 7.42
C SER A 226 37.28 -19.98 6.90
N GLY A 227 37.31 -18.66 6.76
CA GLY A 227 38.49 -17.93 6.33
C GLY A 227 38.37 -16.48 6.80
N GLY A 228 39.16 -16.14 7.82
CA GLY A 228 39.19 -14.80 8.42
C GLY A 228 39.50 -13.73 7.36
N GLY A 229 38.47 -12.99 6.97
CA GLY A 229 38.57 -11.89 6.03
C GLY A 229 37.45 -10.89 6.30
N ARG A 230 37.84 -9.61 6.41
CA ARG A 230 37.00 -8.44 6.69
C ARG A 230 35.63 -8.56 6.00
N ARG A 231 34.55 -8.68 6.80
CA ARG A 231 33.16 -8.76 6.34
C ARG A 231 32.83 -7.52 5.49
N GLN A 232 32.97 -7.61 4.17
CA GLN A 232 32.34 -6.66 3.27
C GLN A 232 30.83 -6.82 3.45
N ARG A 233 30.19 -5.78 3.96
CA ARG A 233 28.74 -5.67 4.06
C ARG A 233 28.18 -5.67 2.63
N ARG A 234 27.84 -6.85 2.10
CA ARG A 234 27.22 -6.98 0.78
C ARG A 234 25.90 -6.21 0.79
N GLU A 235 25.76 -5.27 -0.15
CA GLU A 235 24.52 -4.52 -0.37
C GLU A 235 23.42 -5.46 -0.84
N GLY A 236 22.26 -5.40 -0.18
CA GLY A 236 21.03 -6.05 -0.64
C GLY A 236 20.74 -7.41 -0.04
N GLY A 237 20.14 -7.43 1.16
CA GLY A 237 19.48 -8.62 1.70
C GLY A 237 18.21 -9.01 0.92
N LEU A 238 17.59 -10.12 1.31
CA LEU A 238 16.28 -10.52 0.82
C LEU A 238 15.24 -9.40 0.99
N LEU A 239 14.26 -9.31 0.09
CA LEU A 239 13.11 -8.44 0.28
C LEU A 239 12.27 -8.94 1.47
N LEU A 240 12.23 -8.15 2.54
CA LEU A 240 11.49 -8.45 3.78
C LEU A 240 10.35 -7.45 4.04
N ARG A 241 10.04 -6.57 3.08
CA ARG A 241 8.98 -5.56 3.19
C ARG A 241 7.99 -5.71 2.03
N PRO A 242 6.68 -5.53 2.29
CA PRO A 242 5.67 -5.55 1.25
C PRO A 242 5.80 -4.35 0.33
N ILE A 243 5.54 -4.56 -0.97
CA ILE A 243 5.48 -3.52 -2.00
C ILE A 243 4.09 -3.54 -2.65
N ILE A 244 3.42 -2.39 -2.65
CA ILE A 244 2.17 -2.17 -3.38
C ILE A 244 2.51 -1.28 -4.58
N CYS A 245 2.22 -1.73 -5.78
CA CYS A 245 2.31 -0.90 -6.98
C CYS A 245 0.91 -0.44 -7.38
N ILE A 246 0.81 0.76 -7.92
CA ILE A 246 -0.44 1.33 -8.43
C ILE A 246 -0.20 1.70 -9.88
N CYS A 247 -1.12 1.30 -10.75
CA CYS A 247 -1.13 1.71 -12.14
C CYS A 247 -2.50 2.24 -12.56
N ASN A 248 -2.49 3.18 -13.51
CA ASN A 248 -3.70 3.64 -14.14
C ASN A 248 -4.04 2.73 -15.34
N ASP A 249 -5.32 2.34 -15.43
CA ASP A 249 -5.85 1.60 -16.58
C ASP A 249 -6.13 2.63 -17.69
N GLN A 250 -5.16 2.82 -18.60
CA GLN A 250 -5.22 3.73 -19.76
C GLN A 250 -5.63 2.97 -21.03
#